data_AF-A0A7J8VPR7-F1
#
_entry.id   AF-A0A7J8VPR7-F1
#
_cell.length_a   1.000
_cell.length_b   1.000
_cell.length_c   1.000
_cell.angle_alpha   90.00
_cell.angle_beta   90.00
_cell.angle_gamma   90.00
#
_symmetry.space_group_name_H-M   'P 1'
#
loop_
_entity.id
_entity.type
_entity.pdbx_description
1 polymer ?
#
loop_
_entity_poly.entity_id
_entity_poly.type
_entity_poly.pdbx_seq_one_letter_code
_entity_poly.pdbx_strand_id
1 'polypeptide(L)'
;MNNPKNNVEDMHVMGGGLRSNNPNDCGYLGNLFTDYNIYVEFNIFGDPFTAYQVLHSGITITIVPLDATNTIPLTKEFLKAFEESQGTYEVEYCFRSLNTKLSSSSVESNMLSYFMWDSLTIGVAVSIMHNSDSNNGENEFAEMEYMNIIVNYFE
;
A
#
# COMPACT_ATOMS: atom_id res chain seq x y z
N MET A 1 -26.89 -12.84 2.70
CA MET A 1 -25.76 -12.33 1.89
C MET A 1 -24.92 -13.53 1.47
N ASN A 2 -24.56 -13.64 0.19
CA ASN A 2 -23.64 -14.69 -0.26
C ASN A 2 -22.30 -14.52 0.46
N ASN A 3 -21.73 -15.61 0.94
CA ASN A 3 -20.42 -15.59 1.59
C ASN A 3 -19.36 -15.23 0.52
N PRO A 4 -18.66 -14.08 0.62
CA PRO A 4 -17.69 -13.66 -0.39
C PRO A 4 -16.57 -14.69 -0.60
N LYS A 5 -16.29 -15.52 0.42
CA LYS A 5 -15.35 -16.66 0.32
C LYS A 5 -15.58 -17.58 -0.88
N ASN A 6 -16.81 -17.68 -1.37
CA ASN A 6 -17.13 -18.63 -2.44
C ASN A 6 -16.82 -18.11 -3.84
N ASN A 7 -16.62 -16.79 -4.00
CA ASN A 7 -16.50 -16.14 -5.31
C ASN A 7 -15.25 -15.26 -5.43
N VAL A 8 -14.46 -15.14 -4.36
CA VAL A 8 -13.22 -14.35 -4.34
C VAL A 8 -12.08 -15.30 -4.02
N GLU A 9 -11.11 -15.37 -4.94
CA GLU A 9 -9.93 -16.21 -4.82
C GLU A 9 -8.91 -15.58 -3.87
N ASP A 10 -8.49 -14.35 -4.17
CA ASP A 10 -7.50 -13.60 -3.40
C ASP A 10 -7.94 -12.13 -3.21
N MET A 11 -7.45 -11.51 -2.13
CA MET A 11 -7.58 -10.08 -1.88
C MET A 11 -6.20 -9.43 -1.74
N HIS A 12 -5.99 -8.30 -2.42
CA HIS A 12 -4.79 -7.49 -2.27
C HIS A 12 -5.20 -6.13 -1.69
N VAL A 13 -4.64 -5.77 -0.54
CA VAL A 13 -5.11 -4.63 0.26
C VAL A 13 -3.94 -3.72 0.61
N MET A 14 -4.04 -2.44 0.24
CA MET A 14 -3.17 -1.40 0.79
C MET A 14 -3.71 -0.98 2.15
N GLY A 15 -2.91 -1.17 3.20
CA GLY A 15 -3.27 -0.67 4.51
C GLY A 15 -2.49 -1.30 5.65
N GLY A 16 -2.61 -0.68 6.81
CA GLY A 16 -1.90 -1.08 8.03
C GLY A 16 -0.42 -0.65 8.06
N GLY A 17 0.18 -0.83 9.23
CA GLY A 17 1.62 -0.70 9.48
C GLY A 17 2.06 -1.90 10.32
N LEU A 18 2.94 -2.72 9.76
CA LEU A 18 3.44 -3.95 10.36
C LEU A 18 4.80 -3.65 10.97
N ARG A 19 4.83 -3.47 12.29
CA ARG A 19 6.02 -3.07 13.03
C ARG A 19 7.24 -3.90 12.64
N SER A 20 8.30 -3.23 12.20
CA SER A 20 9.63 -3.81 12.06
C SER A 20 10.05 -4.52 13.35
N ASN A 21 10.65 -5.70 13.24
CA ASN A 21 11.18 -6.47 14.38
C ASN A 21 12.31 -5.73 15.14
N ASN A 22 12.75 -4.57 14.64
CA ASN A 22 13.70 -3.72 15.31
C ASN A 22 12.98 -2.70 16.21
N PRO A 23 13.08 -2.81 17.55
CA PRO A 23 12.40 -1.90 18.48
C PRO A 23 12.90 -0.45 18.42
N ASN A 24 14.05 -0.19 17.79
CA ASN A 24 14.59 1.16 17.54
C ASN A 24 14.20 1.71 16.16
N ASP A 25 13.59 0.88 15.32
CA ASP A 25 13.00 1.31 14.07
C ASP A 25 11.67 1.93 14.42
N CYS A 26 11.67 3.26 14.55
CA CYS A 26 10.45 4.07 14.61
C CYS A 26 9.75 4.06 13.25
N GLY A 27 9.63 2.88 12.62
CA GLY A 27 8.97 2.66 11.35
C GLY A 27 7.62 3.34 11.37
N TYR A 28 7.26 3.92 10.23
CA TYR A 28 6.12 4.82 10.04
C TYR A 28 4.88 4.32 10.79
N LEU A 29 4.69 4.83 12.00
CA LEU A 29 3.79 4.24 12.99
C LEU A 29 2.33 4.23 12.45
N GLY A 30 2.00 5.19 11.60
CA GLY A 30 0.71 5.38 10.96
C GLY A 30 0.76 6.64 10.08
N ASN A 31 -0.28 6.87 9.29
CA ASN A 31 -0.40 8.05 8.43
C ASN A 31 -1.69 8.85 8.70
N LEU A 32 -2.38 8.57 9.81
CA LEU A 32 -3.55 9.32 10.22
C LEU A 32 -3.14 10.74 10.66
N PHE A 33 -3.60 11.75 9.91
CA PHE A 33 -3.35 13.18 10.18
C PHE A 33 -4.19 13.69 11.37
N THR A 34 -4.07 13.06 12.53
CA THR A 34 -4.68 13.52 13.77
C THR A 34 -3.68 13.41 14.92
N ASP A 35 -3.64 14.41 15.79
CA ASP A 35 -2.71 14.48 16.94
C ASP A 35 -2.95 13.41 18.03
N TYR A 36 -3.82 12.43 17.77
CA TYR A 36 -4.33 11.50 18.77
C TYR A 36 -3.91 10.04 18.57
N ASN A 37 -3.52 9.63 17.36
CA ASN A 37 -3.11 8.25 17.12
C ASN A 37 -2.05 8.14 16.03
N ILE A 38 -0.81 7.96 16.47
CA ILE A 38 0.34 7.81 15.58
C ILE A 38 0.49 6.38 15.05
N TYR A 39 -0.31 5.40 15.51
CA TYR A 39 -0.08 3.96 15.26
C TYR A 39 -0.97 3.34 14.19
N VAL A 40 -1.86 4.12 13.58
CA VAL A 40 -2.90 3.57 12.70
C VAL A 40 -2.77 4.16 11.30
N GLU A 41 -2.89 3.27 10.32
CA GLU A 41 -2.98 3.61 8.91
C GLU A 41 -4.42 4.00 8.54
N PHE A 42 -4.55 4.99 7.65
CA PHE A 42 -5.78 5.69 7.30
C PHE A 42 -6.90 4.77 6.82
N ASN A 43 -6.63 3.80 5.92
CA ASN A 43 -7.65 2.88 5.42
C ASN A 43 -8.18 1.97 6.52
N ILE A 44 -7.31 1.47 7.40
CA ILE A 44 -7.73 0.66 8.56
C ILE A 44 -8.49 1.51 9.59
N PHE A 45 -8.09 2.77 9.81
CA PHE A 45 -8.79 3.69 10.70
C PHE A 45 -10.18 4.07 10.19
N GLY A 46 -10.34 4.19 8.86
CA GLY A 46 -11.60 4.61 8.24
C GLY A 46 -12.77 3.68 8.59
N ASP A 47 -12.52 2.37 8.70
CA ASP A 47 -13.48 1.39 9.19
C ASP A 47 -12.78 0.16 9.81
N PRO A 48 -12.41 0.22 11.10
CA PRO A 48 -11.70 -0.87 11.76
C PRO A 48 -12.57 -2.12 11.93
N PHE A 49 -13.90 -1.99 11.93
CA PHE A 49 -14.80 -3.14 12.01
C PHE A 49 -14.85 -3.89 10.69
N THR A 50 -14.93 -3.19 9.56
CA THR A 50 -14.83 -3.82 8.24
C THR A 50 -13.44 -4.43 8.03
N ALA A 51 -12.36 -3.74 8.42
CA ALA A 51 -11.01 -4.30 8.37
C ALA A 51 -10.92 -5.62 9.17
N TYR A 52 -11.50 -5.66 10.37
CA TYR A 52 -11.63 -6.88 11.17
C TYR A 52 -12.36 -7.99 10.40
N GLN A 53 -13.51 -7.69 9.81
CA GLN A 53 -14.30 -8.67 9.06
C GLN A 53 -13.57 -9.22 7.84
N VAL A 54 -12.82 -8.37 7.12
CA VAL A 54 -11.99 -8.78 5.97
C VAL A 54 -10.88 -9.72 6.43
N LEU A 55 -10.13 -9.35 7.48
CA LEU A 55 -9.05 -10.19 8.02
C LEU A 55 -9.55 -11.55 8.52
N HIS A 56 -10.78 -11.62 9.03
CA HIS A 56 -11.43 -12.86 9.48
C HIS A 56 -12.28 -13.53 8.39
N SER A 57 -12.27 -13.00 7.17
CA SER A 57 -13.05 -13.54 6.06
C SER A 57 -12.54 -14.90 5.61
N GLY A 58 -11.35 -15.34 6.03
CA GLY A 58 -10.70 -16.59 5.60
C GLY A 58 -10.54 -16.73 4.09
N ILE A 59 -10.59 -15.62 3.36
CA ILE A 59 -10.06 -15.47 2.02
C ILE A 59 -8.56 -15.24 2.17
N THR A 60 -7.75 -15.71 1.24
CA THR A 60 -6.32 -15.40 1.23
C THR A 60 -6.14 -13.90 0.98
N ILE A 61 -5.38 -13.24 1.86
CA ILE A 61 -5.19 -11.79 1.82
C ILE A 61 -3.70 -11.49 1.77
N THR A 62 -3.30 -10.70 0.76
CA THR A 62 -2.01 -10.04 0.70
C THR A 62 -2.18 -8.60 1.17
N ILE A 63 -1.52 -8.24 2.27
CA ILE A 63 -1.48 -6.88 2.78
C ILE A 63 -0.21 -6.20 2.29
N VAL A 64 -0.33 -5.00 1.73
CA VAL A 64 0.79 -4.14 1.34
C VAL A 64 0.82 -2.95 2.31
N PRO A 65 1.60 -3.05 3.41
CA PRO A 65 1.56 -2.10 4.52
C PRO A 65 2.37 -0.82 4.23
N LEU A 66 2.24 0.18 5.10
CA LEU A 66 3.09 1.38 5.09
C LEU A 66 4.58 1.04 5.10
N ASP A 67 4.99 -0.02 5.82
CA ASP A 67 6.37 -0.49 5.90
C ASP A 67 6.94 -0.89 4.54
N ALA A 68 6.13 -1.48 3.66
CA ALA A 68 6.54 -1.80 2.31
C ALA A 68 6.46 -0.55 1.42
N THR A 69 5.32 0.13 1.45
CA THR A 69 5.05 1.21 0.50
C THR A 69 5.90 2.47 0.72
N ASN A 70 6.38 2.71 1.94
CA ASN A 70 7.27 3.83 2.25
C ASN A 70 8.75 3.56 1.89
N THR A 71 9.10 2.36 1.42
CA THR A 71 10.46 2.08 0.91
C THR A 71 10.71 2.61 -0.49
N ILE A 72 9.64 3.00 -1.21
CA ILE A 72 9.70 3.42 -2.61
C ILE A 72 9.14 4.86 -2.74
N PRO A 73 9.88 5.88 -2.25
CA PRO A 73 9.49 7.26 -2.44
C PRO A 73 9.51 7.65 -3.91
N LEU A 74 8.60 8.54 -4.29
CA LEU A 74 8.63 9.18 -5.58
C LEU A 74 9.92 10.00 -5.72
N THR A 75 10.67 9.77 -6.79
CA THR A 75 11.95 10.44 -7.04
C THR A 75 11.82 11.53 -8.10
N LYS A 76 12.77 12.47 -8.11
CA LYS A 76 12.89 13.49 -9.16
C LYS A 76 13.17 12.85 -10.51
N GLU A 77 13.97 11.80 -10.50
CA GLU A 77 14.35 11.02 -11.68
C GLU A 77 13.13 10.34 -12.29
N PHE A 78 12.28 9.73 -11.46
CA PHE A 78 11.01 9.15 -11.93
C PHE A 78 10.09 10.22 -12.50
N LEU A 79 9.92 11.35 -11.81
CA LEU A 79 9.05 12.43 -12.30
C LEU A 79 9.52 12.99 -13.64
N LYS A 80 10.83 13.17 -13.81
CA LYS A 80 11.42 13.59 -15.08
C LYS A 80 11.21 12.54 -16.17
N ALA A 81 11.47 11.27 -15.89
CA ALA A 81 11.23 10.21 -16.86
C ALA A 81 9.74 10.10 -17.23
N PHE A 82 8.84 10.31 -16.27
CA PHE A 82 7.40 10.30 -16.51
C PHE A 82 7.00 11.49 -17.41
N GLU A 83 7.52 12.68 -17.15
CA GLU A 83 7.34 13.87 -18.00
C GLU A 83 7.91 13.70 -19.43
N GLU A 84 8.96 12.91 -19.59
CA GLU A 84 9.57 12.63 -20.90
C GLU A 84 8.82 11.50 -21.66
N SER A 85 8.09 10.63 -20.95
CA SER A 85 7.40 9.46 -21.52
C SER A 85 6.03 9.76 -22.16
N GLN A 86 5.71 11.04 -22.39
CA GLN A 86 4.39 11.47 -22.88
C GLN A 86 4.12 10.97 -24.30
N GLY A 87 2.87 10.62 -24.60
CA GLY A 87 2.50 10.07 -25.91
C GLY A 87 1.08 9.52 -26.01
N THR A 88 0.38 9.32 -24.89
CA THR A 88 -1.05 9.01 -24.88
C THR A 88 -1.80 9.94 -23.92
N TYR A 89 -3.11 10.07 -24.12
CA TYR A 89 -3.95 10.90 -23.27
C TYR A 89 -3.98 10.41 -21.82
N GLU A 90 -3.89 9.10 -21.60
CA GLU A 90 -3.83 8.48 -20.28
C GLU A 90 -2.55 8.87 -19.53
N VAL A 91 -1.40 8.79 -20.21
CA VAL A 91 -0.10 9.17 -19.63
C VAL A 91 -0.08 10.66 -19.28
N GLU A 92 -0.58 11.51 -20.17
CA GLU A 92 -0.70 12.95 -19.92
C GLU A 92 -1.61 13.27 -18.73
N TYR A 93 -2.77 12.60 -18.65
CA TYR A 93 -3.71 12.82 -17.56
C TYR A 93 -3.14 12.39 -16.21
N CYS A 94 -2.50 11.22 -16.15
CA CYS A 94 -1.86 10.70 -14.94
C CYS A 94 -0.73 11.62 -14.48
N PHE A 95 0.14 12.06 -15.40
CA PHE A 95 1.23 12.97 -15.06
C PHE A 95 0.71 14.31 -14.54
N ARG A 96 -0.27 14.92 -15.21
CA ARG A 96 -0.87 16.20 -14.76
C ARG A 96 -1.53 16.07 -13.39
N SER A 97 -2.23 14.96 -13.14
CA SER A 97 -2.90 14.70 -11.85
C SER A 97 -1.88 14.58 -10.72
N LEU A 98 -0.79 13.82 -10.94
CA LEU A 98 0.31 13.68 -9.99
C LEU A 98 1.01 15.03 -9.74
N ASN A 99 1.36 15.74 -10.81
CA ASN A 99 2.04 17.03 -10.70
C ASN A 99 1.20 18.08 -9.96
N THR A 100 -0.13 18.09 -10.16
CA THR A 100 -1.06 18.98 -9.44
C THR A 100 -1.08 18.65 -7.95
N LYS A 101 -1.08 17.37 -7.57
CA LYS A 101 -1.04 16.94 -6.17
C LYS A 101 0.27 17.37 -5.48
N LEU A 102 1.40 17.24 -6.19
CA LEU A 102 2.71 17.65 -5.70
C LEU A 102 2.86 19.18 -5.61
N SER A 103 2.26 19.93 -6.53
CA SER A 103 2.35 21.40 -6.56
C SER A 103 1.43 22.11 -5.56
N SER A 104 0.30 21.48 -5.22
CA SER A 104 -0.69 22.02 -4.28
C SER A 104 -0.34 21.80 -2.81
N SER A 105 0.51 20.81 -2.54
CA SER A 105 1.14 20.65 -1.24
C SER A 105 2.32 21.61 -1.18
N SER A 106 2.54 22.30 -0.06
CA SER A 106 3.67 23.21 0.18
C SER A 106 5.00 22.43 0.23
N VAL A 107 5.39 21.88 -0.92
CA VAL A 107 6.44 20.87 -1.17
C VAL A 107 7.70 21.52 -1.75
N GLU A 108 7.86 22.84 -1.64
CA GLU A 108 9.13 23.48 -1.97
C GLU A 108 10.28 23.05 -1.04
N SER A 109 10.02 22.37 0.11
CA SER A 109 11.09 21.83 0.97
C SER A 109 11.22 20.30 1.04
N ASN A 110 10.20 19.51 0.66
CA ASN A 110 10.15 18.05 0.92
C ASN A 110 9.64 17.23 -0.28
N MET A 111 10.23 17.41 -1.46
CA MET A 111 9.90 16.62 -2.66
C MET A 111 10.15 15.09 -2.52
N LEU A 112 10.58 14.61 -1.35
CA LEU A 112 11.02 13.24 -1.07
C LEU A 112 10.03 12.39 -0.25
N SER A 113 8.83 12.89 0.08
CA SER A 113 7.89 12.20 0.99
C SER A 113 6.52 11.92 0.38
N TYR A 114 6.44 11.67 -0.93
CA TYR A 114 5.24 11.11 -1.57
C TYR A 114 5.50 9.65 -1.97
N PHE A 115 4.53 8.79 -1.71
CA PHE A 115 4.62 7.35 -1.97
C PHE A 115 3.42 6.90 -2.78
N MET A 116 3.64 6.05 -3.78
CA MET A 116 2.59 5.53 -4.64
C MET A 116 1.97 4.25 -4.03
N TRP A 117 1.39 4.40 -2.84
CA TRP A 117 0.86 3.31 -2.00
C TRP A 117 -0.03 2.32 -2.77
N ASP A 118 -1.06 2.83 -3.45
CA ASP A 118 -2.01 1.99 -4.19
C ASP A 118 -1.38 1.37 -5.44
N SER A 119 -0.52 2.11 -6.14
CA SER A 119 0.14 1.61 -7.35
C SER A 119 1.10 0.47 -7.05
N LEU A 120 1.82 0.52 -5.92
CA LEU A 120 2.64 -0.61 -5.50
C LEU A 120 1.78 -1.84 -5.22
N THR A 121 0.63 -1.66 -4.58
CA THR A 121 -0.31 -2.76 -4.30
C THR A 121 -0.80 -3.43 -5.58
N ILE A 122 -1.11 -2.64 -6.62
CA ILE A 122 -1.47 -3.16 -7.95
C ILE A 122 -0.28 -3.90 -8.58
N GLY A 123 0.93 -3.34 -8.51
CA GLY A 123 2.13 -4.00 -9.03
C GLY A 123 2.37 -5.37 -8.39
N VAL A 124 2.28 -5.43 -7.06
CA VAL A 124 2.37 -6.69 -6.29
C VAL A 124 1.29 -7.67 -6.73
N ALA A 125 0.03 -7.24 -6.82
CA ALA A 125 -1.08 -8.09 -7.23
C ALA A 125 -0.89 -8.66 -8.65
N VAL A 126 -0.55 -7.81 -9.62
CA VAL A 126 -0.33 -8.21 -11.02
C VAL A 126 0.85 -9.18 -11.13
N SER A 127 1.94 -8.95 -10.39
CA SER A 127 3.09 -9.86 -10.36
C SER A 127 2.73 -11.23 -9.79
N ILE A 128 1.92 -11.28 -8.72
CA ILE A 128 1.40 -12.55 -8.16
C ILE A 128 0.54 -13.27 -9.20
N MET A 129 -0.42 -12.57 -9.82
CA MET A 129 -1.31 -13.15 -10.82
C MET A 129 -0.54 -13.69 -12.03
N HIS A 130 0.48 -12.96 -12.48
CA HIS A 130 1.33 -13.35 -13.60
C HIS A 130 2.22 -14.56 -13.26
N ASN A 131 2.71 -14.66 -12.03
CA ASN A 131 3.65 -15.70 -11.58
C ASN A 131 2.97 -16.88 -10.85
N SER A 132 1.64 -16.96 -10.90
CA SER A 132 0.80 -17.91 -10.16
C SER A 132 1.15 -19.39 -10.37
N ASP A 133 1.90 -19.72 -11.43
CA ASP A 133 2.26 -21.09 -11.79
C ASP A 133 3.72 -21.51 -11.47
N SER A 134 4.65 -20.61 -11.11
CA SER A 134 6.09 -20.96 -11.24
C SER A 134 7.09 -20.57 -10.15
N ASN A 135 6.83 -19.59 -9.27
CA ASN A 135 7.95 -18.95 -8.56
C ASN A 135 7.95 -19.05 -7.02
N ASN A 136 7.42 -20.10 -6.38
CA ASN A 136 7.57 -20.33 -4.93
C ASN A 136 7.22 -19.13 -4.01
N GLY A 137 6.35 -18.21 -4.46
CA GLY A 137 5.99 -16.99 -3.72
C GLY A 137 6.89 -15.77 -3.97
N GLU A 138 7.78 -15.79 -4.98
CA GLU A 138 8.55 -14.62 -5.40
C GLU A 138 7.65 -13.57 -6.09
N ASN A 139 7.88 -12.30 -5.77
CA ASN A 139 7.25 -11.15 -6.40
C ASN A 139 8.32 -10.25 -7.01
N GLU A 140 8.05 -9.66 -8.18
CA GLU A 140 9.02 -8.82 -8.90
C GLU A 140 9.32 -7.51 -8.15
N PHE A 141 8.38 -7.03 -7.35
CA PHE A 141 8.43 -5.70 -6.75
C PHE A 141 8.64 -5.71 -5.22
N ALA A 142 8.44 -6.85 -4.57
CA ALA A 142 8.48 -6.95 -3.11
C ALA A 142 8.96 -8.31 -2.62
N GLU A 143 9.50 -8.35 -1.40
CA GLU A 143 9.70 -9.60 -0.67
C GLU A 143 8.40 -10.01 0.02
N MET A 144 8.01 -11.27 -0.12
CA MET A 144 6.75 -11.78 0.41
C MET A 144 6.99 -12.48 1.75
N GLU A 145 6.25 -12.09 2.80
CA GLU A 145 6.31 -12.72 4.11
C GLU A 145 4.92 -13.23 4.54
N TYR A 146 4.86 -14.51 4.94
CA TYR A 146 3.65 -15.10 5.51
C TYR A 146 3.59 -14.81 7.01
N MET A 147 2.55 -14.10 7.43
CA MET A 147 2.33 -13.76 8.82
C MET A 147 1.02 -14.31 9.38
N ASN A 148 1.09 -14.84 10.60
CA ASN A 148 -0.10 -15.15 11.39
C ASN A 148 -0.56 -13.87 12.11
N ILE A 149 -1.69 -13.31 11.68
CA ILE A 149 -2.28 -12.15 12.32
C ILE A 149 -3.20 -12.63 13.44
N ILE A 150 -2.85 -12.30 14.69
CA ILE A 150 -3.71 -12.52 15.86
C ILE A 150 -4.39 -11.19 16.17
N VAL A 151 -5.71 -11.13 16.04
CA VAL A 151 -6.48 -9.96 16.45
C VAL A 151 -6.98 -10.17 17.88
N ASN A 152 -6.41 -9.43 18.82
CA ASN A 152 -6.81 -9.49 20.21
C ASN A 152 -7.98 -8.54 20.46
N TYR A 153 -9.03 -9.04 21.09
CA TYR A 153 -10.06 -8.19 21.69
C TYR A 153 -9.55 -7.67 23.03
N PHE A 154 -9.67 -6.36 23.26
CA PHE A 154 -9.66 -5.83 24.61
C PHE A 154 -11.11 -5.79 25.08
N GLU A 155 -11.45 -6.63 26.06
CA GLU A 155 -12.69 -6.52 26.84
C GLU A 155 -12.64 -5.31 27.78
#